data_AF-A0A0S4LBT1-F1
#
_entry.id   AF-A0A0S4LBT1-F1
#
_cell.length_a   1.000
_cell.length_b   1.000
_cell.length_c   1.000
_cell.angle_alpha   90.00
_cell.angle_beta   90.00
_cell.angle_gamma   90.00
#
_symmetry.space_group_name_H-M   'P 1'
#
loop_
_entity.id
_entity.type
_entity.pdbx_description
1 polymer ?
#
loop_
_entity_poly.entity_id
_entity_poly.type
_entity_poly.pdbx_seq_one_letter_code
_entity_poly.pdbx_strand_id
1 'polypeptide(L)' 'MTRTIFISFLMLGTAALAGCSSKQLYKTGQAWQENECFRIDDMQVRNRCLSNSSISYEQYKRDIESAPESK' A
#
# COMPACT_ATOMS: atom_id res chain seq x y z
N MET A 1 21.89 -4.61 32.25
CA MET A 1 20.92 -5.72 32.04
C MET A 1 19.53 -5.22 31.67
N THR A 2 18.94 -4.26 32.39
CA THR A 2 17.60 -3.71 32.07
C THR A 2 17.55 -3.03 30.68
N ARG A 3 18.59 -2.25 30.31
CA ARG A 3 18.69 -1.58 29.00
C ARG A 3 18.72 -2.55 27.80
N THR A 4 19.41 -3.69 27.93
CA THR A 4 19.48 -4.70 26.87
C THR A 4 18.15 -5.46 26.73
N ILE A 5 17.45 -5.70 27.83
CA ILE A 5 16.09 -6.30 27.82
C ILE A 5 15.11 -5.36 27.12
N PHE A 6 15.15 -4.06 27.40
CA PHE A 6 14.30 -3.07 26.71
C PHE A 6 14.55 -3.02 25.20
N ILE A 7 15.81 -3.11 24.75
CA ILE A 7 16.16 -3.13 23.33
C ILE A 7 15.66 -4.41 22.66
N SER A 8 15.78 -5.56 23.31
CA SER A 8 15.29 -6.84 22.78
C SER A 8 13.75 -6.87 22.66
N PHE A 9 13.03 -6.32 23.65
CA PHE A 9 11.57 -6.20 23.59
C PHE A 9 11.11 -5.24 22.49
N LEU A 10 11.84 -4.14 22.25
CA LEU A 10 11.54 -3.18 21.20
C LEU A 10 11.66 -3.79 19.79
N MET A 11 12.72 -4.57 19.55
CA MET A 11 12.93 -5.28 18.27
C MET A 11 11.89 -6.37 17.99
N LEU A 12 11.42 -7.08 19.02
CA LEU A 12 10.40 -8.12 18.86
C LEU A 12 9.01 -7.53 18.53
N GLY A 13 8.72 -6.32 19.02
CA GLY A 13 7.47 -5.62 18.73
C GLY A 13 7.35 -5.13 17.28
N THR A 14 8.45 -4.72 16.64
CA THR A 14 8.42 -4.21 15.26
C THR A 14 8.22 -5.30 14.21
N ALA A 15 8.62 -6.55 14.49
CA ALA A 15 8.40 -7.68 13.59
C ALA A 15 6.91 -8.04 13.45
N ALA A 16 6.09 -7.76 14.47
CA ALA A 16 4.64 -7.95 14.41
C ALA A 16 3.93 -6.98 13.45
N LEU A 17 4.57 -5.85 13.09
CA LEU A 17 4.07 -4.89 12.11
C LEU A 17 4.45 -5.25 10.67
N ALA A 18 5.46 -6.11 10.46
CA ALA A 18 5.81 -6.61 9.12
C ALA A 18 4.75 -7.57 8.55
N GLY A 19 3.80 -8.02 9.37
CA GLY A 19 2.60 -8.74 8.96
C GLY A 19 1.46 -7.84 8.47
N CYS A 20 1.65 -6.51 8.36
CA CYS A 20 0.71 -5.66 7.64
C CYS A 20 0.66 -6.16 6.20
N SER A 21 -0.42 -6.87 5.85
CA SER A 21 -0.59 -7.49 4.54
C SER A 21 -0.27 -6.46 3.44
N SER A 22 0.51 -6.83 2.44
CA SER A 22 0.76 -5.97 1.28
C SER A 22 -0.55 -5.48 0.64
N LYS A 23 -1.64 -6.25 0.80
CA LYS A 23 -3.00 -5.88 0.46
C LYS A 23 -3.54 -4.70 1.28
N GLN A 24 -3.27 -4.64 2.58
CA GLN A 24 -3.68 -3.54 3.45
C GLN A 24 -2.93 -2.26 3.10
N LEU A 25 -1.60 -2.34 2.92
CA LEU A 25 -0.79 -1.20 2.49
C LEU A 25 -1.25 -0.69 1.11
N TYR A 26 -1.44 -1.60 0.15
CA TYR A 26 -1.92 -1.25 -1.19
C TYR A 26 -3.31 -0.60 -1.14
N LYS A 27 -4.25 -1.17 -0.40
CA LYS A 27 -5.60 -0.60 -0.24
C LYS A 27 -5.57 0.79 0.38
N THR A 28 -4.72 1.03 1.37
CA THR A 28 -4.56 2.36 1.97
C THR A 28 -4.01 3.37 0.96
N GLY A 29 -2.99 3.00 0.18
CA GLY A 29 -2.47 3.86 -0.89
C GLY A 29 -3.46 4.10 -2.02
N GLN A 30 -4.17 3.06 -2.45
CA GLN A 30 -5.21 3.13 -3.47
C GLN A 30 -6.37 4.05 -3.06
N ALA A 31 -6.85 3.93 -1.82
CA ALA A 31 -7.91 4.80 -1.31
C ALA A 31 -7.50 6.28 -1.30
N TRP A 32 -6.23 6.58 -1.04
CA TRP A 32 -5.72 7.94 -1.13
C TRP A 32 -5.75 8.48 -2.56
N GLN A 33 -5.36 7.66 -3.54
CA GLN A 33 -5.38 8.05 -4.95
C GLN A 33 -6.82 8.29 -5.46
N GLU A 34 -7.77 7.45 -5.06
CA GLU A 34 -9.20 7.67 -5.35
C GLU A 34 -9.74 8.92 -4.67
N ASN A 35 -9.32 9.18 -3.42
CA ASN A 35 -9.71 10.38 -2.69
C ASN A 35 -9.24 11.67 -3.36
N GLU A 36 -8.06 11.67 -3.98
CA GLU A 36 -7.60 12.82 -4.76
C GLU A 36 -8.51 13.08 -5.97
N CYS A 37 -8.99 12.03 -6.65
CA CYS A 37 -9.98 12.18 -7.71
C CYS A 37 -11.31 12.74 -7.19
N PHE A 38 -11.71 12.41 -5.95
CA PHE A 38 -12.92 12.95 -5.32
C PHE A 38 -12.84 14.45 -4.98
N ARG A 39 -11.65 15.05 -5.01
CA ARG A 39 -11.46 16.50 -4.83
C ARG A 39 -11.72 17.31 -6.11
N ILE A 40 -11.90 16.63 -7.25
CA ILE A 40 -12.21 17.26 -8.53
C ILE A 40 -13.71 17.55 -8.60
N ASP A 41 -14.06 18.82 -8.76
CA ASP A 41 -15.44 19.30 -8.82
C ASP A 41 -16.16 18.87 -10.13
N ASP A 42 -15.43 18.90 -11.25
CA ASP A 42 -15.96 18.45 -12.54
C ASP A 42 -16.15 16.93 -12.55
N MET A 43 -17.41 16.50 -12.69
CA MET A 43 -17.79 15.09 -12.68
C MET A 43 -17.19 14.28 -13.83
N GLN A 44 -17.01 14.88 -15.01
CA GLN A 44 -16.44 14.18 -16.17
C GLN A 44 -14.94 13.94 -15.97
N VAL A 45 -14.24 14.95 -15.46
CA VAL A 45 -12.81 14.87 -15.13
C VAL A 45 -12.58 13.90 -13.98
N ARG A 46 -13.43 13.95 -12.94
CA ARG A 46 -13.41 12.99 -11.82
C ARG A 46 -13.59 11.55 -12.29
N ASN A 47 -14.58 11.28 -13.15
CA ASN A 47 -14.81 9.92 -13.66
C ASN A 47 -13.62 9.41 -14.47
N ARG A 48 -13.00 10.27 -15.28
CA ARG A 48 -11.77 9.92 -16.00
C ARG A 48 -10.61 9.65 -15.05
N CYS A 49 -10.45 10.45 -14.00
CA CYS A 49 -9.43 10.25 -12.97
C CYS A 49 -9.59 8.88 -12.28
N LEU A 50 -10.81 8.57 -11.84
CA LEU A 50 -11.14 7.29 -11.18
C LEU A 50 -10.87 6.07 -12.09
N SER A 51 -11.21 6.19 -13.37
CA SER A 51 -10.94 5.14 -14.36
C SER A 51 -9.45 4.90 -14.59
N ASN A 52 -8.61 5.92 -14.40
CA ASN A 52 -7.16 5.81 -14.57
C ASN A 52 -6.46 5.33 -13.29
N SER A 53 -7.03 5.57 -12.11
CA SER A 53 -6.49 5.13 -10.82
C SER A 53 -6.86 3.68 -10.45
N SER A 54 -7.77 3.05 -11.19
CA SER A 54 -8.28 1.72 -10.87
C SER A 54 -7.38 0.61 -11.41
N ILE A 55 -6.28 0.31 -10.73
CA ILE A 55 -5.60 -1.00 -10.85
C ILE A 55 -6.11 -1.88 -9.70
N SER A 56 -6.48 -3.12 -9.96
CA SER A 56 -6.87 -4.02 -8.87
C SER A 56 -5.63 -4.54 -8.14
N TYR A 57 -5.73 -4.83 -6.84
CA TYR A 57 -4.63 -5.47 -6.10
C TYR A 57 -4.14 -6.76 -6.76
N GLU A 58 -5.05 -7.55 -7.34
CA GLU A 58 -4.69 -8.79 -8.05
C GLU A 58 -3.90 -8.52 -9.32
N GLN A 59 -4.17 -7.41 -10.01
CA GLN A 59 -3.37 -6.99 -11.16
C GLN A 59 -2.01 -6.48 -10.72
N TYR A 60 -1.94 -5.61 -9.70
CA TYR A 60 -0.68 -5.16 -9.10
C TYR A 60 0.20 -6.33 -8.64
N LYS A 61 -0.40 -7.33 -7.99
CA LYS A 61 0.30 -8.55 -7.56
C LYS A 61 0.87 -9.31 -8.75
N ARG A 62 0.08 -9.53 -9.81
CA ARG A 62 0.56 -10.19 -11.03
C ARG A 62 1.69 -9.39 -11.70
N ASP A 63 1.59 -8.07 -11.75
CA ASP A 63 2.60 -7.21 -12.36
C ASP A 63 3.94 -7.30 -11.62
N ILE A 64 3.91 -7.42 -10.28
CA ILE A 64 5.12 -7.63 -9.48
C ILE A 64 5.66 -9.05 -9.62
N GLU A 65 4.79 -10.05 -9.63
CA GLU A 65 5.20 -11.46 -9.78
C GLU A 65 5.69 -11.78 -11.20
N SER A 66 5.25 -11.03 -12.20
CA SER A 66 5.67 -11.18 -13.61
C SER A 66 6.79 -10.22 -14.02
N ALA A 67 7.16 -9.26 -13.16
CA ALA A 67 8.34 -8.44 -13.37
C ALA A 67 9.57 -9.37 -13.36
N PRO A 68 10.33 -9.51 -14.48
CA PRO A 68 11.53 -10.33 -14.49
C PRO A 68 12.50 -9.73 -13.48
N GLU A 69 12.94 -10.52 -12.49
CA GLU A 69 14.04 -10.15 -11.61
C GLU A 69 15.21 -9.71 -12.50
N SER A 70 15.54 -8.41 -12.49
CA SER A 70 16.78 -7.95 -13.06
C SER A 70 17.90 -8.54 -12.20
N LYS A 71 18.45 -9.66 -12.65
CA LYS A 71 19.64 -10.33 -12.10
C LYS A 71 20.78 -9.34 -11.82
#